data_AF-A0A1B8C6K1-F1
#
_entry.id   AF-A0A1B8C6K1-F1
#
_cell.length_a   1.000
_cell.length_b   1.000
_cell.length_c   1.000
_cell.angle_alpha   90.00
_cell.angle_beta   90.00
_cell.angle_gamma   90.00
#
_symmetry.space_group_name_H-M   'P 1'
#
loop_
_entity.id
_entity.type
_entity.pdbx_description
1 polymer ?
#
loop_
_entity_poly.entity_id
_entity_poly.type
_entity_poly.pdbx_seq_one_letter_code
_entity_poly.pdbx_strand_id
1 'polypeptide(L)' 'MLLLNEKQLFKTNLETIRSGFLFIHKWLRHLYWDLSAFHETTNFEHIKKHYFTSITPLNPAGIVPLSPRLDILEK' A
#
# COMPACT_ATOMS: atom_id res chain seq x y z
N MET A 1 -1.30 3.88 -0.16
CA MET A 1 -0.95 4.54 -1.43
C MET A 1 -0.55 3.56 -2.53
N LEU A 2 -0.29 2.29 -2.22
CA LEU A 2 -0.06 1.23 -3.22
C LEU A 2 -1.22 0.26 -3.41
N LEU A 3 -2.31 0.44 -2.67
CA LEU A 3 -3.19 -0.66 -2.34
C LEU A 3 -4.56 -0.11 -1.97
N LEU A 4 -5.60 -0.59 -2.68
CA LEU A 4 -7.02 -0.73 -2.30
C LEU A 4 -8.05 0.04 -3.12
N ASN A 5 -8.93 -0.72 -3.79
CA ASN A 5 -10.22 -0.22 -4.24
C ASN A 5 -11.28 -0.33 -3.13
N GLU A 6 -12.11 0.71 -3.10
CA GLU A 6 -13.43 0.88 -2.47
C GLU A 6 -13.53 1.63 -1.14
N LYS A 7 -12.55 1.58 -0.20
CA LYS A 7 -12.48 2.53 0.93
C LYS A 7 -11.02 2.80 1.37
N GLN A 8 -10.27 3.48 0.51
CA GLN A 8 -8.92 3.95 0.86
C GLN A 8 -9.01 5.08 1.90
N LEU A 9 -8.27 4.96 3.00
CA LEU A 9 -8.28 5.90 4.13
C LEU A 9 -8.19 7.38 3.70
N PHE A 10 -7.31 7.66 2.73
CA PHE A 10 -7.05 9.01 2.21
C PHE A 10 -7.78 9.37 0.92
N LYS A 11 -8.63 8.48 0.37
CA LYS A 11 -9.41 8.75 -0.85
C LYS A 11 -8.57 9.11 -2.10
N THR A 12 -7.31 8.69 -2.13
CA THR A 12 -6.42 8.84 -3.30
C THR A 12 -6.62 7.65 -4.24
N ASN A 13 -7.80 7.55 -4.86
CA ASN A 13 -8.27 6.35 -5.56
C ASN A 13 -8.78 6.61 -6.99
N LEU A 14 -8.33 7.68 -7.65
CA LEU A 14 -8.61 7.88 -9.09
C LEU A 14 -8.02 6.74 -9.93
N GLU A 15 -6.79 6.35 -9.60
CA GLU A 15 -6.12 5.16 -10.15
C GLU A 15 -5.15 4.61 -9.10
N THR A 16 -4.78 3.33 -9.22
CA THR A 16 -3.75 2.73 -8.36
C THR A 16 -2.41 2.66 -9.10
N ILE A 17 -1.30 2.65 -8.35
CA ILE A 17 0.04 2.47 -8.97
C ILE A 17 0.10 1.19 -9.82
N ARG A 18 -0.47 0.08 -9.31
CA ARG A 18 -0.46 -1.22 -10.01
C ARG A 18 -1.27 -1.26 -11.31
N SER A 19 -2.37 -0.50 -11.40
CA SER A 19 -3.30 -0.52 -12.55
C SER A 19 -3.02 0.60 -13.54
N GLY A 20 -2.84 1.83 -13.05
CA GLY A 20 -2.86 3.04 -13.88
C GLY A 20 -1.49 3.59 -14.24
N PHE A 21 -0.41 3.15 -13.58
CA PHE A 21 0.92 3.77 -13.74
C PHE A 21 2.02 2.74 -14.02
N LEU A 22 2.07 2.23 -15.25
CA LEU A 22 2.98 1.14 -15.67
C LEU A 22 4.46 1.39 -15.30
N PHE A 23 5.00 2.58 -15.62
CA PHE A 23 6.41 2.88 -15.37
C PHE A 23 6.72 3.09 -13.89
N ILE A 24 5.80 3.71 -13.13
CA ILE A 24 5.96 3.86 -11.68
C ILE A 24 5.87 2.49 -11.00
N HIS A 25 4.95 1.64 -11.42
CA HIS A 25 4.83 0.28 -10.91
C HIS A 25 6.07 -0.57 -11.21
N LYS A 26 6.63 -0.45 -12.41
CA LYS A 26 7.90 -1.12 -12.76
C LYS A 26 9.06 -0.61 -11.92
N TRP A 27 9.22 0.71 -11.79
CA TRP A 27 10.28 1.33 -10.99
C TRP A 27 10.18 0.93 -9.51
N LEU A 28 8.99 0.99 -8.92
CA LEU A 28 8.76 0.61 -7.54
C LEU A 28 9.08 -0.87 -7.29
N ARG A 29 8.62 -1.78 -8.16
CA ARG A 29 8.93 -3.21 -8.04
C ARG A 29 10.42 -3.49 -8.16
N HIS A 30 11.12 -2.78 -9.06
CA HIS A 30 12.57 -2.85 -9.16
C HIS A 30 13.25 -2.45 -7.84
N LEU A 31 12.86 -1.31 -7.26
CA LEU A 31 13.43 -0.88 -5.98
C LEU A 31 13.17 -1.89 -4.88
N TYR A 32 11.93 -2.34 -4.71
CA TYR A 32 11.58 -3.27 -3.64
C TYR A 32 12.28 -4.63 -3.81
N TRP A 33 12.17 -5.26 -4.98
CA TRP A 33 12.64 -6.65 -5.15
C TRP A 33 14.14 -6.77 -5.45
N ASP A 34 14.74 -5.82 -6.17
CA ASP A 34 16.13 -5.96 -6.63
C ASP A 34 17.14 -5.27 -5.69
N LEU A 35 16.70 -4.40 -4.77
CA LEU A 35 17.58 -3.68 -3.83
C LEU A 35 17.22 -4.01 -2.37
N SER A 36 18.15 -4.64 -1.65
CA SER A 36 17.91 -5.16 -0.30
C SER A 36 17.42 -4.09 0.68
N ALA A 37 18.03 -2.91 0.62
CA ALA A 37 17.69 -1.77 1.47
C ALA A 37 16.20 -1.39 1.44
N PHE A 38 15.47 -1.69 0.36
CA PHE A 38 14.05 -1.38 0.26
C PHE A 38 13.16 -2.48 0.83
N HIS A 39 13.35 -3.76 0.48
CA HIS A 39 12.49 -4.81 1.05
C HIS A 39 12.77 -5.08 2.53
N GLU A 40 14.04 -5.04 2.96
CA GLU A 40 14.42 -5.31 4.36
C GLU A 40 13.86 -4.26 5.33
N THR A 41 13.61 -3.04 4.84
CA THR A 41 13.10 -1.93 5.64
C THR A 41 11.60 -1.67 5.48
N THR A 42 10.93 -2.38 4.57
CA THR A 42 9.50 -2.18 4.30
C THR A 42 8.66 -3.21 5.06
N ASN A 43 8.02 -2.76 6.16
CA ASN A 43 7.08 -3.57 6.92
C ASN A 43 5.62 -3.15 6.62
N PHE A 44 4.92 -3.91 5.78
CA PHE A 44 3.54 -3.61 5.39
C PHE A 44 2.53 -3.74 6.53
N GLU A 45 2.75 -4.64 7.48
CA GLU A 45 1.88 -4.79 8.65
C GLU A 45 1.95 -3.54 9.53
N HIS A 46 3.16 -3.04 9.80
CA HIS A 46 3.38 -1.82 10.55
C HIS A 46 2.72 -0.62 9.86
N ILE A 47 2.92 -0.47 8.54
CA ILE A 47 2.33 0.60 7.74
C ILE A 47 0.80 0.56 7.82
N LYS A 48 0.17 -0.60 7.55
CA LYS A 48 -1.29 -0.73 7.53
C LYS A 48 -1.88 -0.45 8.92
N LYS A 49 -1.35 -1.09 9.97
CA LYS A 49 -1.84 -0.90 11.34
C LYS A 49 -1.76 0.57 11.73
N HIS A 50 -0.59 1.19 11.55
CA HIS A 50 -0.39 2.58 11.93
C HIS A 50 -1.45 3.51 11.31
N TYR A 51 -1.66 3.45 9.99
CA TYR A 51 -2.62 4.35 9.34
C TYR A 51 -4.07 4.06 9.72
N PHE A 52 -4.48 2.79 9.74
CA PHE A 52 -5.89 2.44 9.98
C PHE A 52 -6.30 2.55 11.45
N THR A 53 -5.38 2.42 12.42
CA THR A 53 -5.72 2.55 13.85
C THR A 53 -5.47 3.95 14.41
N SER A 54 -4.57 4.75 13.83
CA SER A 54 -4.19 6.05 14.41
C SER A 54 -5.05 7.22 13.92
N ILE A 55 -5.71 7.07 12.76
CA ILE A 55 -6.48 8.17 12.16
C ILE A 55 -7.97 7.98 12.46
N THR A 56 -8.31 8.11 13.74
CA THR A 56 -9.66 7.92 14.27
C THR A 56 -10.74 8.72 13.53
N PRO A 57 -10.53 10.00 13.14
CA PRO A 57 -11.56 10.74 12.41
C PRO A 57 -11.93 10.14 11.05
N LEU A 58 -11.01 9.40 10.41
CA LEU A 58 -11.25 8.78 9.11
C LEU A 58 -11.62 7.30 9.20
N ASN A 59 -11.20 6.61 10.26
CA ASN A 59 -11.55 5.22 10.53
C ASN A 59 -11.88 4.99 12.02
N PRO A 60 -13.07 5.42 12.49
CA PRO A 60 -13.43 5.32 13.91
C PRO A 60 -13.43 3.89 14.45
N ALA A 61 -13.71 2.90 13.59
CA ALA A 61 -13.73 1.49 13.98
C ALA A 61 -12.33 0.86 14.09
N GLY A 62 -11.28 1.54 13.63
CA GLY A 62 -9.90 1.02 13.66
C GLY A 62 -9.69 -0.25 12.82
N ILE A 63 -10.64 -0.60 11.95
CA ILE A 63 -10.58 -1.84 11.16
C ILE A 63 -9.46 -1.72 10.13
N VAL A 64 -8.51 -2.66 10.18
CA VAL A 64 -7.42 -2.77 9.21
C VAL A 64 -7.87 -3.70 8.08
N PRO A 65 -8.04 -3.22 6.84
CA PRO A 65 -8.44 -4.08 5.73
C PRO A 65 -7.34 -5.08 5.40
N LEU A 66 -7.73 -6.33 5.17
CA LEU A 66 -6.83 -7.40 4.69
C LEU A 66 -6.46 -7.20 3.22
N SER A 67 -7.34 -6.58 2.46
CA SER A 67 -7.07 -6.27 1.08
C SER A 67 -5.88 -5.30 0.97
N PRO A 68 -5.21 -5.27 -0.19
CA PRO A 68 -5.28 -6.23 -1.29
C PRO A 68 -4.45 -7.45 -0.91
N ARG A 69 -4.72 -8.59 -1.57
CA ARG A 69 -4.11 -9.89 -1.23
C ARG A 69 -2.58 -9.86 -1.17
N LEU A 70 -1.94 -9.11 -2.07
CA LEU A 70 -0.50 -8.89 -2.10
C LEU A 70 -0.20 -7.41 -1.94
N ASP A 71 0.71 -7.09 -1.03
CA ASP A 71 1.14 -5.72 -0.75
C ASP A 71 1.98 -5.12 -1.87
N ILE A 72 2.76 -5.97 -2.54
CA ILE A 72 3.47 -5.63 -3.76
C ILE A 72 3.45 -6.86 -4.68
N LEU A 73 3.24 -6.64 -5.98
CA LEU A 73 3.24 -7.73 -6.95
C LEU A 73 4.66 -8.22 -7.20
N GLU A 74 4.81 -9.52 -7.40
CA GLU A 74 6.06 -10.13 -7.87
C GLU A 74 6.49 -9.50 -9.21
N LYS A 75 7.78 -9.56 -9.49
CA LYS A 75 8.38 -8.92 -10.66
C LYS A 75 8.09 -9.69 -11.94
#